data_AF-A0A0R3UJQ4-F1
#
_entry.id   AF-A0A0R3UJQ4-F1
#
_cell.length_a   1.000
_cell.length_b   1.000
_cell.length_c   1.000
_cell.angle_alpha   90.00
_cell.angle_beta   90.00
_cell.angle_gamma   90.00
#
_symmetry.space_group_name_H-M   'P 1'
#
loop_
_entity.id
_entity.type
_entity.pdbx_description
1 polymer ?
#
loop_
_entity_poly.entity_id
_entity_poly.type
_entity_poly.pdbx_seq_one_letter_code
_entity_poly.pdbx_strand_id
1 'polypeptide(L)'
;MQAPIMHPSASSSNHVQLIEYRGAQVAAFNVEGRGALICLPQAFELFLKHFVGGLHTVYTKLKRLEIQPVVCNVEQVRILRGLGAIQPGVNRCKLIAPREFDILYADCTTSR
;
A
#
# COMPACT_ATOMS: atom_id res chain seq x y z
N MET A 1 -13.02 37.10 24.55
CA MET A 1 -13.09 35.62 24.61
C MET A 1 -12.47 35.09 23.34
N GLN A 2 -11.19 34.70 23.39
CA GLN A 2 -10.47 34.17 22.23
C GLN A 2 -10.73 32.67 22.14
N ALA A 3 -11.36 32.24 21.04
CA ALA A 3 -11.50 30.84 20.72
C ALA A 3 -10.09 30.24 20.48
N PRO A 4 -9.80 29.02 20.97
CA PRO A 4 -8.52 28.39 20.70
C PRO A 4 -8.43 28.09 19.20
N ILE A 5 -7.39 28.61 18.57
CA ILE A 5 -7.01 28.27 17.20
C ILE A 5 -6.71 26.77 17.20
N MET A 6 -7.57 25.96 16.57
CA MET A 6 -7.28 24.56 16.31
C MET A 6 -6.04 24.51 15.43
N HIS A 7 -4.90 24.15 16.03
CA HIS A 7 -3.72 23.74 15.29
C HIS A 7 -4.11 22.50 14.48
N PRO A 8 -3.97 22.47 13.14
CA PRO A 8 -4.05 21.20 12.42
C PRO A 8 -2.88 20.36 12.91
N SER A 9 -3.16 19.38 13.76
CA SER A 9 -2.16 18.45 14.28
C SER A 9 -1.43 17.82 13.10
N ALA A 10 -0.13 18.06 13.04
CA ALA A 10 0.74 17.58 12.00
C ALA A 10 0.63 16.05 11.81
N SER A 11 0.40 15.64 10.56
CA SER A 11 0.87 14.40 9.94
C SER A 11 0.49 13.05 10.58
N SER A 12 -0.80 12.69 10.54
CA SER A 12 -1.26 11.29 10.74
C SER A 12 -0.80 10.33 9.62
N SER A 13 -0.25 10.87 8.52
CA SER A 13 0.07 10.16 7.27
C SER A 13 1.22 9.15 7.39
N ASN A 14 2.03 9.23 8.43
CA ASN A 14 3.22 8.39 8.63
C ASN A 14 3.05 7.34 9.75
N HIS A 15 1.88 7.26 10.39
CA HIS A 15 1.64 6.20 11.36
C HIS A 15 1.31 4.89 10.62
N VAL A 16 2.21 3.91 10.76
CA VAL A 16 2.02 2.57 10.22
C VAL A 16 1.16 1.71 11.15
N GLN A 17 0.31 0.88 10.56
CA GLN A 17 -0.48 -0.12 11.26
C GLN A 17 -0.27 -1.48 10.59
N LEU A 18 -0.21 -2.56 11.36
CA LEU A 18 -0.32 -3.92 10.84
C LEU A 18 -1.80 -4.30 10.85
N ILE A 19 -2.34 -4.66 9.69
CA ILE A 19 -3.71 -5.12 9.55
C ILE A 19 -3.73 -6.56 9.04
N GLU A 20 -4.75 -7.31 9.45
CA GLU A 20 -5.00 -8.61 8.84
C GLU A 20 -5.68 -8.42 7.49
N TYR A 21 -5.05 -8.95 6.44
CA TYR A 21 -5.57 -8.92 5.08
C TYR A 21 -5.33 -10.27 4.42
N ARG A 22 -6.41 -10.94 3.99
CA ARG A 22 -6.39 -12.28 3.37
C ARG A 22 -5.59 -13.31 4.18
N GLY A 23 -5.74 -13.27 5.51
CA GLY A 23 -5.09 -14.19 6.45
C GLY A 23 -3.61 -13.92 6.73
N ALA A 24 -3.06 -12.80 6.26
CA ALA A 24 -1.69 -12.38 6.57
C ALA A 24 -1.65 -10.97 7.18
N GLN A 25 -0.61 -10.69 7.97
CA GLN A 25 -0.34 -9.35 8.50
C GLN A 25 0.33 -8.50 7.42
N VAL A 26 -0.26 -7.35 7.11
CA VAL A 26 0.22 -6.42 6.07
C VAL A 26 0.34 -5.02 6.65
N ALA A 27 1.44 -4.32 6.33
CA ALA A 27 1.65 -2.95 6.74
C ALA A 27 0.75 -2.01 5.93
N ALA A 28 0.10 -1.08 6.64
CA ALA A 28 -0.81 -0.10 6.09
C ALA A 28 -0.55 1.29 6.67
N PHE A 29 -0.92 2.32 5.90
CA PHE A 29 -0.96 3.71 6.36
C PHE A 29 -2.36 4.27 6.10
N ASN A 30 -2.86 5.07 7.04
CA ASN A 30 -4.07 5.83 6.81
C ASN A 30 -3.72 7.08 5.99
N VAL A 31 -4.26 7.15 4.76
CA VAL A 31 -4.07 8.29 3.85
C VAL A 31 -5.36 9.09 3.82
N GLU A 32 -5.23 10.41 4.03
CA GLU A 32 -6.36 11.33 4.03
C GLU A 32 -7.19 11.20 2.75
N GLY A 33 -8.52 11.10 2.90
CA GLY A 33 -9.45 10.92 1.78
C GLY A 33 -9.43 9.54 1.11
N ARG A 34 -8.47 8.65 1.44
CA ARG A 34 -8.36 7.29 0.88
C ARG A 34 -8.54 6.18 1.91
N GLY A 35 -8.41 6.49 3.20
CA GLY A 35 -8.50 5.51 4.29
C GLY A 35 -7.22 4.67 4.42
N ALA A 36 -7.34 3.47 4.99
CA ALA A 36 -6.23 2.56 5.17
C ALA A 36 -5.78 1.94 3.83
N LEU A 37 -4.53 2.19 3.45
CA LEU A 37 -3.91 1.64 2.24
C LEU A 37 -2.76 0.70 2.62
N ILE A 38 -2.74 -0.49 2.03
CA ILE A 38 -1.72 -1.52 2.28
C ILE A 38 -0.50 -1.35 1.38
N CYS A 39 0.66 -1.80 1.86
CA CYS A 39 1.90 -1.86 1.09
C CYS A 39 1.76 -2.79 -0.14
N LEU A 40 1.72 -2.22 -1.34
CA LEU A 40 1.53 -2.98 -2.58
C LEU A 40 2.69 -3.96 -2.86
N PRO A 41 3.98 -3.60 -2.70
CA PRO A 41 5.07 -4.58 -2.85
C PRO A 41 4.98 -5.75 -1.86
N GLN A 42 4.58 -5.50 -0.61
CA GLN A 42 4.39 -6.56 0.39
C GLN A 42 3.24 -7.49 -0.01
N ALA A 43 2.09 -6.93 -0.38
CA ALA A 43 0.93 -7.70 -0.83
C ALA A 43 1.24 -8.50 -2.10
N PHE A 44 2.04 -7.94 -3.02
CA PHE A 44 2.55 -8.68 -4.18
C PHE A 44 3.37 -9.90 -3.75
N GLU A 45 4.33 -9.73 -2.85
CA GLU A 45 5.21 -10.81 -2.39
C GLU A 45 4.43 -11.92 -1.66
N LEU A 46 3.37 -11.55 -0.93
CA LEU A 46 2.53 -12.50 -0.20
C LEU A 46 1.55 -13.25 -1.10
N PHE A 47 0.93 -12.57 -2.07
CA PHE A 47 -0.25 -13.10 -2.74
C PHE A 47 -0.12 -13.25 -4.25
N LEU A 48 0.79 -12.55 -4.92
CA LEU A 48 0.84 -12.47 -6.38
C LEU A 48 2.14 -12.95 -7.03
N LYS A 49 3.24 -13.11 -6.27
CA LYS A 49 4.55 -13.44 -6.84
C LYS A 49 4.59 -14.72 -7.70
N HIS A 50 3.67 -15.65 -7.47
CA HIS A 50 3.57 -16.90 -8.23
C HIS A 50 2.58 -16.83 -9.40
N PHE A 51 1.81 -15.75 -9.51
CA PHE A 51 0.79 -15.56 -10.55
C PHE A 51 1.23 -14.59 -11.64
N VAL A 52 2.20 -13.71 -11.36
CA VAL A 52 2.71 -12.73 -12.33
C VAL A 52 4.24 -12.68 -12.30
N GLY A 53 4.86 -12.36 -13.45
CA GLY A 53 6.32 -12.33 -13.62
C GLY A 53 7.07 -11.22 -12.87
N GLY A 54 6.40 -10.48 -11.97
CA GLY A 54 7.02 -9.46 -11.14
C GLY A 54 6.16 -8.22 -10.91
N LEU A 55 6.65 -7.34 -10.04
CA LEU A 55 5.97 -6.10 -9.65
C LEU A 55 5.78 -5.11 -10.83
N HIS A 56 6.61 -5.19 -11.87
CA HIS A 56 6.41 -4.40 -13.09
C HIS A 56 5.08 -4.76 -13.79
N THR A 57 4.77 -6.06 -13.93
CA THR A 57 3.51 -6.54 -14.51
C THR A 57 2.30 -6.10 -13.68
N VAL A 58 2.44 -6.08 -12.35
CA VAL A 58 1.41 -5.54 -11.46
C VAL A 58 1.10 -4.08 -11.80
N TYR A 59 2.11 -3.22 -11.98
CA TYR A 59 1.88 -1.82 -12.33
C TYR A 59 1.22 -1.66 -13.71
N THR A 60 1.59 -2.48 -14.70
CA THR A 60 0.94 -2.48 -16.01
C THR A 60 -0.54 -2.88 -15.92
N LYS A 61 -0.87 -3.90 -15.11
CA LYS A 61 -2.26 -4.31 -14.88
C LYS A 61 -3.07 -3.23 -14.15
N LEU A 62 -2.51 -2.61 -13.11
CA LEU A 62 -3.16 -1.50 -12.41
C LEU A 62 -3.50 -0.34 -13.35
N LYS A 63 -2.62 -0.01 -14.30
CA LYS A 63 -2.90 0.99 -15.33
C LYS A 63 -4.09 0.61 -16.21
N ARG A 64 -4.20 -0.66 -16.62
CA ARG A 64 -5.33 -1.15 -17.44
C ARG A 64 -6.65 -1.19 -16.67
N LEU A 65 -6.59 -1.45 -15.37
CA LEU A 65 -7.74 -1.46 -14.46
C LEU A 65 -8.13 -0.05 -13.98
N GLU A 66 -7.43 0.99 -14.43
CA GLU A 66 -7.62 2.39 -14.01
C GLU A 66 -7.48 2.61 -12.49
N ILE A 67 -6.69 1.75 -11.82
CA ILE A 67 -6.41 1.85 -10.39
C ILE A 67 -5.12 2.65 -10.18
N GLN A 68 -5.22 3.76 -9.46
CA GLN A 68 -4.07 4.61 -9.13
C GLN A 68 -3.59 4.39 -7.68
N PRO A 69 -2.48 3.65 -7.49
CA PRO A 69 -1.87 3.49 -6.18
C PRO A 69 -1.17 4.78 -5.73
N VAL A 70 -1.14 5.01 -4.42
CA VAL A 70 -0.49 6.18 -3.80
C VAL A 70 1.01 5.95 -3.69
N VAL A 71 1.83 6.94 -4.04
CA VAL A 71 3.29 6.85 -3.89
C VAL A 71 3.68 7.12 -2.43
N CYS A 72 4.46 6.22 -1.83
CA CYS A 72 4.97 6.45 -0.48
C CYS A 72 5.94 7.64 -0.44
N ASN A 73 5.88 8.43 0.62
CA ASN A 73 6.95 9.39 0.92
C ASN A 73 8.20 8.66 1.47
N VAL A 74 9.32 9.39 1.60
CA VAL A 74 10.61 8.82 2.06
C VAL A 74 10.49 8.17 3.44
N GLU A 75 9.71 8.75 4.35
CA GLU A 75 9.58 8.24 5.71
C GLU A 75 8.75 6.96 5.76
N GLN A 76 7.65 6.89 5.02
CA GLN A 76 6.86 5.66 4.85
C GLN A 76 7.72 4.52 4.29
N VAL A 77 8.60 4.80 3.31
CA VAL A 77 9.53 3.79 2.76
C VAL A 77 10.52 3.31 3.85
N ARG A 78 11.07 4.22 4.66
CA ARG A 78 11.96 3.87 5.78
C ARG A 78 11.26 2.98 6.80
N ILE A 79 10.05 3.37 7.21
CA ILE A 79 9.24 2.61 8.16
C ILE A 79 8.96 1.19 7.62
N LEU A 80 8.53 1.06 6.36
CA LEU A 80 8.26 -0.24 5.75
C LEU A 80 9.49 -1.15 5.69
N ARG A 81 10.69 -0.60 5.44
CA ARG A 81 11.94 -1.36 5.52
C ARG A 81 12.25 -1.80 6.96
N GLY A 82 12.09 -0.90 7.94
CA GLY A 82 12.31 -1.21 9.35
C GLY A 82 11.42 -2.34 9.87
N LEU A 83 10.20 -2.47 9.32
CA LEU A 83 9.27 -3.56 9.61
C LEU A 83 9.53 -4.85 8.82
N GLY A 84 10.43 -4.84 7.83
CA GLY A 84 10.62 -5.97 6.92
C GLY A 84 9.47 -6.17 5.92
N ALA A 85 8.56 -5.20 5.78
CA ALA A 85 7.47 -5.25 4.80
C ALA A 85 7.98 -5.14 3.35
N ILE A 86 9.14 -4.51 3.15
CA ILE A 86 9.86 -4.43 1.88
C ILE A 86 11.35 -4.68 2.10
N GLN A 87 12.03 -5.19 1.07
CA GLN A 87 13.45 -5.52 1.12
C GLN A 87 14.32 -4.26 1.36
N PRO A 88 15.50 -4.38 2.02
CA PRO A 88 16.36 -3.24 2.35
C PRO A 88 16.77 -2.37 1.15
N GLY A 89 16.95 -2.96 -0.03
CA GLY A 89 17.31 -2.24 -1.27
C GLY A 89 16.16 -1.47 -1.94
N VAL A 90 14.92 -1.60 -1.44
CA VAL A 90 13.74 -0.95 -2.05
C VAL A 90 13.68 0.50 -1.61
N ASN A 91 13.70 1.41 -2.58
CA ASN A 91 13.63 2.87 -2.37
C ASN A 91 12.37 3.51 -2.95
N ARG A 92 11.51 2.74 -3.62
CA ARG A 92 10.24 3.20 -4.18
C ARG A 92 9.15 2.22 -3.80
N CYS A 93 8.14 2.70 -3.09
CA CYS A 93 7.00 1.92 -2.65
C CYS A 93 5.70 2.63 -3.01
N LYS A 94 4.64 1.86 -3.16
CA LYS A 94 3.29 2.34 -3.43
C LYS A 94 2.31 1.68 -2.47
N LEU A 95 1.25 2.39 -2.11
CA LEU A 95 0.14 1.91 -1.31
C LEU A 95 -1.11 1.74 -2.18
N ILE A 96 -1.95 0.78 -1.85
CA ILE A 96 -3.18 0.46 -2.58
C ILE A 96 -4.31 0.18 -1.59
N ALA A 97 -5.56 0.49 -1.93
CA ALA A 97 -6.67 0.12 -1.07
C ALA A 97 -6.86 -1.42 -1.10
N PRO A 98 -7.22 -2.07 0.03
CA PRO A 98 -7.49 -3.51 0.05
C PRO A 98 -8.46 -3.96 -1.06
N ARG A 99 -9.57 -3.23 -1.24
CA ARG A 99 -10.56 -3.52 -2.29
C ARG A 99 -9.99 -3.42 -3.71
N GLU A 100 -9.12 -2.45 -3.97
CA GLU A 100 -8.44 -2.29 -5.26
C GLU A 100 -7.45 -3.44 -5.49
N PHE A 101 -6.77 -3.91 -4.44
CA PHE A 101 -5.92 -5.10 -4.52
C PHE A 101 -6.74 -6.37 -4.79
N ASP A 102 -7.93 -6.53 -4.22
CA ASP A 102 -8.79 -7.67 -4.53
C ASP A 102 -9.20 -7.72 -6.01
N ILE A 103 -9.47 -6.57 -6.64
CA ILE A 103 -9.72 -6.48 -8.09
C ILE A 103 -8.48 -6.90 -8.88
N LEU A 104 -7.31 -6.36 -8.53
CA LEU A 104 -6.03 -6.77 -9.14
C LEU A 104 -5.80 -8.28 -8.96
N TYR A 105 -6.09 -8.83 -7.77
CA TYR A 105 -5.89 -10.23 -7.46
C TYR A 105 -6.76 -11.12 -8.33
N ALA A 106 -8.05 -10.79 -8.47
CA ALA A 106 -8.96 -11.49 -9.38
C ALA A 106 -8.45 -11.44 -10.83
N ASP A 107 -7.95 -10.30 -11.30
CA ASP A 107 -7.38 -10.14 -12.65
C ASP A 107 -6.08 -10.94 -12.89
N CYS A 108 -5.33 -11.23 -11.83
CA CYS A 108 -4.11 -12.03 -11.92
C CYS A 108 -4.37 -13.53 -11.81
N THR A 109 -5.46 -13.94 -11.15
CA THR A 109 -5.73 -15.34 -10.81
C THR A 109 -6.85 -15.96 -11.66
N THR A 110 -7.69 -15.13 -12.26
CA THR A 110 -8.72 -15.57 -13.22
C THR A 110 -8.12 -15.53 -14.61
N SER A 111 -7.34 -16.55 -14.97
CA SER A 111 -7.02 -16.79 -16.39
C SER A 111 -8.29 -17.30 -17.09
N ARG A 112 -8.75 -16.56 -18.11
CA ARG A 112 -9.53 -17.14 -19.20
C ARG A 112 -8.58 -17.67 -20.26
#